data_AF-A0A3D2BUF7-F1
#
_entry.id   AF-A0A3D2BUF7-F1
#
_cell.length_a   1.000
_cell.length_b   1.000
_cell.length_c   1.000
_cell.angle_alpha   90.00
_cell.angle_beta   90.00
_cell.angle_gamma   90.00
#
_symmetry.space_group_name_H-M   'P 1'
#
loop_
_entity.id
_entity.type
_entity.pdbx_description
1 polymer ?
#
loop_
_entity_poly.entity_id
_entity_poly.type
_entity_poly.pdbx_seq_one_letter_code
_entity_poly.pdbx_strand_id
1 'polypeptide(L)' 'MEAEQQKWLQTLLPIVGDVPGFRGKESYSHVSGDGRTSTVSFWDDEESLANWTRDPRHREAMVEGEERIF' A
#
# COMPACT_ATOMS: atom_id res chain seq x y z
N MET A 1 -6.16 -15.74 3.06
CA MET A 1 -6.71 -14.44 2.60
C MET A 1 -6.51 -13.33 3.62
N GLU A 2 -7.33 -13.17 4.67
CA GLU A 2 -7.26 -11.98 5.55
C GLU A 2 -5.90 -11.82 6.27
N ALA A 3 -5.35 -12.91 6.81
CA ALA A 3 -4.02 -12.91 7.45
C ALA A 3 -2.86 -12.69 6.45
N GLU A 4 -3.00 -13.14 5.20
CA GLU A 4 -2.01 -12.90 4.14
C GLU A 4 -2.05 -11.46 3.66
N GLN A 5 -3.24 -10.89 3.49
CA GLN A 5 -3.45 -9.51 3.09
C GLN A 5 -2.89 -8.55 4.16
N GLN A 6 -3.13 -8.86 5.44
CA GLN A 6 -2.51 -8.15 6.56
C GLN A 6 -0.98 -8.26 6.56
N LYS A 7 -0.44 -9.45 6.28
CA LYS A 7 1.01 -9.66 6.17
C LYS A 7 1.62 -8.85 5.03
N TRP A 8 0.97 -8.79 3.86
CA TRP A 8 1.44 -7.99 2.73
C TRP A 8 1.43 -6.50 3.02
N LEU A 9 0.37 -6.01 3.66
CA LEU A 9 0.36 -4.64 4.17
C LEU A 9 1.56 -4.45 5.12
N GLN A 10 1.78 -5.31 6.11
CA GLN A 10 2.94 -5.16 7.02
C GLN A 10 4.31 -5.23 6.33
N THR A 11 4.45 -5.87 5.17
CA THR A 11 5.71 -5.93 4.41
C THR A 11 5.94 -4.68 3.54
N LEU A 12 4.88 -4.11 2.98
CA LEU A 12 4.97 -2.97 2.05
C LEU A 12 5.00 -1.61 2.76
N LEU A 13 4.36 -1.55 3.92
CA LEU A 13 4.21 -0.32 4.70
C LEU A 13 5.51 0.18 5.36
N PRO A 14 6.48 -0.65 5.74
CA PRO A 14 7.79 -0.19 6.20
C PRO A 14 8.58 0.51 5.09
N ILE A 15 8.36 0.15 3.82
CA ILE A 15 9.11 0.69 2.68
C ILE A 15 8.65 2.10 2.31
N VAL A 16 7.37 2.43 2.53
CA VAL A 16 6.82 3.75 2.18
C VAL A 16 7.20 4.84 3.18
N GLY A 17 7.52 4.48 4.42
CA GLY A 17 7.86 5.44 5.48
C GLY A 17 9.10 6.29 5.19
N ASP A 18 10.05 5.74 4.42
CA ASP A 18 11.31 6.40 4.07
C ASP A 18 11.26 7.10 2.70
N VAL A 19 10.10 7.10 2.03
CA VAL A 19 9.95 7.71 0.71
C VAL A 19 9.81 9.23 0.87
N PRO A 20 10.63 10.04 0.17
CA PRO A 20 10.49 11.50 0.18
C PRO A 20 9.06 11.92 -0.18
N GLY A 21 8.50 12.81 0.63
CA GLY A 21 7.15 13.34 0.44
C GLY A 21 6.02 12.45 0.98
N PHE A 22 6.30 11.26 1.53
CA PHE A 22 5.28 10.48 2.23
C PHE A 22 4.92 11.11 3.59
N ARG A 23 3.62 11.26 3.87
CA ARG A 23 3.12 11.91 5.10
C ARG A 23 2.41 10.96 6.05
N GLY A 24 2.14 9.75 5.60
CA GLY A 24 1.43 8.74 6.37
C GLY A 24 0.35 8.07 5.55
N LYS A 25 -0.42 7.22 6.22
CA LYS A 25 -1.50 6.47 5.61
C LYS A 25 -2.54 6.09 6.66
N GLU A 26 -3.69 5.72 6.17
CA GLU A 26 -4.78 5.15 6.95
C GLU A 26 -5.32 3.92 6.24
N SER A 27 -5.76 2.92 7.02
CA SER A 27 -6.31 1.68 6.49
C SER A 27 -7.69 1.44 7.11
N TYR A 28 -8.65 1.08 6.27
CA TYR A 28 -10.07 0.96 6.61
C TYR A 28 -10.58 -0.42 6.19
N SER A 29 -11.19 -1.15 7.11
CA SER A 29 -11.88 -2.40 6.79
C SER A 29 -13.18 -2.12 6.04
N HIS A 30 -13.48 -2.92 5.03
CA HIS A 30 -14.71 -2.80 4.25
C HIS A 30 -15.94 -3.13 5.11
N VAL A 31 -17.03 -2.41 4.90
CA VAL A 31 -18.26 -2.51 5.71
C VAL A 31 -18.94 -3.89 5.67
N SER A 32 -18.70 -4.68 4.62
CA SER A 32 -19.23 -6.05 4.51
C SER A 32 -18.57 -7.05 5.46
N GLY A 33 -17.43 -6.72 6.07
CA GLY A 33 -16.69 -7.63 6.95
C GLY A 33 -16.09 -8.84 6.24
N ASP A 34 -15.90 -8.77 4.92
CA ASP A 34 -15.35 -9.86 4.10
C ASP A 34 -13.80 -9.85 4.01
N GLY A 35 -13.15 -9.13 4.92
CA GLY A 35 -11.69 -9.00 4.99
C GLY A 35 -11.09 -7.99 4.01
N ARG A 36 -11.87 -7.40 3.09
CA ARG A 36 -11.36 -6.33 2.21
C ARG A 36 -10.90 -5.12 3.02
N THR A 37 -9.79 -4.52 2.61
CA THR A 37 -9.21 -3.34 3.25
C THR A 37 -8.88 -2.28 2.21
N SER A 38 -9.30 -1.03 2.44
CA SER A 38 -8.88 0.14 1.66
C SER A 38 -7.76 0.86 2.39
N THR A 39 -6.68 1.20 1.70
CA THR A 39 -5.60 2.03 2.26
C THR A 39 -5.51 3.34 1.50
N VAL A 40 -5.50 4.44 2.24
CA VAL A 40 -5.31 5.81 1.72
C VAL A 40 -3.94 6.28 2.18
N SER A 41 -3.13 6.82 1.26
CA SER A 41 -1.82 7.39 1.58
C SER A 41 -1.82 8.89 1.32
N PHE A 42 -1.07 9.62 2.15
CA PHE A 42 -0.95 11.07 2.10
C PHE A 42 0.46 11.45 1.66
N TRP A 43 0.53 12.43 0.77
CA TRP A 43 1.77 12.87 0.14
C TRP A 43 1.85 14.40 0.19
N ASP A 44 3.07 14.94 0.22
CA ASP A 44 3.31 16.39 0.17
C ASP A 44 2.79 16.98 -1.15
N ASP A 45 3.00 16.26 -2.25
CA ASP A 45 2.60 16.68 -3.59
C ASP A 45 2.42 15.47 -4.54
N GLU A 46 1.89 15.77 -5.73
CA GLU A 46 1.66 14.79 -6.80
C GLU A 46 2.98 14.23 -7.37
N GLU A 47 4.07 15.01 -7.36
CA GLU A 47 5.37 14.57 -7.85
C GLU A 47 5.95 13.46 -6.97
N SER A 48 5.83 13.59 -5.65
CA SER A 48 6.25 12.59 -4.66
C SER A 48 5.50 11.27 -4.86
N LEU A 49 4.18 11.34 -5.09
CA LEU A 49 3.37 10.17 -5.43
C LEU A 49 3.80 9.55 -6.77
N ALA A 50 4.04 10.37 -7.80
CA ALA A 50 4.48 9.90 -9.11
C ALA A 50 5.85 9.21 -9.04
N ASN A 51 6.76 9.70 -8.21
CA ASN A 51 8.06 9.08 -7.97
C ASN A 51 7.91 7.73 -7.25
N TRP A 52 7.06 7.67 -6.22
CA TRP A 52 6.76 6.42 -5.53
C TRP A 52 6.17 5.36 -6.45
N THR A 53 5.18 5.72 -7.28
CA THR A 53 4.52 4.78 -8.20
C THR A 53 5.46 4.21 -9.28
N ARG A 54 6.59 4.88 -9.54
CA ARG A 54 7.63 4.43 -10.47
C ARG A 54 8.73 3.62 -9.80
N ASP A 55 8.80 3.59 -8.46
CA ASP A 55 9.80 2.82 -7.74
C ASP A 55 9.66 1.31 -8.07
N PRO A 56 10.75 0.63 -8.49
CA PRO A 56 10.70 -0.78 -8.82
C PRO A 56 10.14 -1.65 -7.70
N ARG A 57 10.46 -1.34 -6.44
CA ARG A 57 9.98 -2.10 -5.26
C ARG A 57 8.48 -1.93 -5.09
N HIS A 58 7.96 -0.73 -5.31
CA HIS A 58 6.52 -0.48 -5.31
C HIS A 58 5.83 -1.25 -6.45
N ARG A 59 6.44 -1.31 -7.64
CA ARG A 59 5.87 -2.06 -8.77
C ARG A 59 5.85 -3.57 -8.52
N GLU A 60 6.96 -4.13 -8.03
CA GLU A 60 7.05 -5.55 -7.66
C GLU A 60 6.01 -5.92 -6.62
N ALA A 61 5.87 -5.09 -5.59
CA ALA A 61 4.84 -5.20 -4.56
C ALA A 61 3.41 -5.18 -5.09
N MET A 62 3.13 -4.28 -6.04
CA MET A 62 1.80 -4.18 -6.65
C MET A 62 1.48 -5.41 -7.51
N VAL A 63 2.45 -5.92 -8.28
CA VAL A 63 2.29 -7.15 -9.07
C VAL A 63 2.04 -8.35 -8.16
N GLU A 64 2.83 -8.52 -7.10
CA GLU A 64 2.65 -9.62 -6.15
C GLU A 64 1.32 -9.53 -5.40
N GLY A 65 0.87 -8.31 -5.08
CA GLY A 65 -0.46 -8.06 -4.52
C GLY A 65 -1.57 -8.41 -5.50
N GLU A 66 -1.44 -8.03 -6.77
CA GLU A 66 -2.41 -8.35 -7.83
C GLU A 66 -2.56 -9.86 -8.04
N GLU A 67 -1.45 -10.59 -8.11
CA GLU A 67 -1.48 -12.03 -8.38
C GLU A 67 -1.95 -12.89 -7.20
N ARG A 68 -1.98 -12.34 -5.98
CA ARG A 68 -2.21 -13.12 -4.74
C ARG A 68 -3.37 -12.65 -3.87
N ILE A 69 -3.83 -11.42 -4.04
CA ILE A 69 -4.84 -10.79 -3.15
C ILE A 69 -6.15 -10.51 -3.91
N PHE A 70 -6.09 -10.20 -5.21
CA PHE A 70 -7.27 -9.98 -6.06
C PHE A 70 -7.61 -11.22 -6.89
#